data_AF-A0A7J0BKR2-F1
#
_entry.id   AF-A0A7J0BKR2-F1
#
_cell.length_a   1.000
_cell.length_b   1.000
_cell.length_c   1.000
_cell.angle_alpha   90.00
_cell.angle_beta   90.00
_cell.angle_gamma   90.00
#
_symmetry.space_group_name_H-M   'P 1'
#
loop_
_entity.id
_entity.type
_entity.pdbx_description
1 polymer ?
#
loop_
_entity_poly.entity_id
_entity_poly.type
_entity_poly.pdbx_seq_one_letter_code
_entity_poly.pdbx_strand_id
1 'polypeptide(L)'
;MSKWFDPINALARRGVRVRLCRANAEPYLMVLYEKRYRDRQEEKTVQRWVDKVLSRYRRLVWLQLELAEGPEAYRPVQWLVAHGYIEVREGRYWMGKR
;
A
#
# COMPACT_ATOMS: atom_id res chain seq x y z
N MET A 1 -14.25 -15.36 9.01
CA MET A 1 -13.70 -14.66 7.83
C MET A 1 -12.44 -13.89 8.23
N SER A 2 -11.25 -14.34 7.80
CA SER A 2 -10.04 -13.52 7.94
C SER A 2 -10.15 -12.33 6.98
N LYS A 3 -10.42 -11.13 7.51
CA LYS A 3 -10.46 -9.91 6.69
C LYS A 3 -9.07 -9.66 6.10
N TRP A 4 -8.96 -9.61 4.78
CA TRP A 4 -7.73 -9.18 4.11
C TRP A 4 -7.55 -7.68 4.34
N PHE A 5 -6.33 -7.25 4.61
CA PHE A 5 -5.95 -5.85 4.75
C PHE A 5 -5.28 -5.36 3.47
N ASP A 6 -5.94 -4.44 2.75
CA ASP A 6 -5.38 -3.77 1.58
C ASP A 6 -4.75 -2.42 2.00
N PRO A 7 -3.41 -2.33 2.05
CA PRO A 7 -2.73 -1.14 2.58
C PRO A 7 -2.95 0.10 1.73
N ILE A 8 -2.98 -0.01 0.39
CA ILE A 8 -3.17 1.17 -0.48
C ILE A 8 -4.59 1.71 -0.34
N ASN A 9 -5.60 0.83 -0.33
CA ASN A 9 -6.99 1.24 -0.06
C ASN A 9 -7.14 1.88 1.33
N ALA A 10 -6.50 1.31 2.35
CA ALA A 10 -6.54 1.85 3.70
C ALA A 10 -5.92 3.25 3.79
N LEU A 11 -4.79 3.47 3.09
CA LEU A 11 -4.11 4.77 3.01
C LEU A 11 -4.99 5.80 2.27
N ALA A 12 -5.55 5.42 1.13
CA ALA A 12 -6.43 6.29 0.33
C ALA A 12 -7.65 6.79 1.11
N ARG A 13 -8.28 5.93 1.92
CA ARG A 13 -9.40 6.32 2.81
C ARG A 13 -9.01 7.36 3.86
N ARG A 14 -7.72 7.44 4.22
CA ARG A 14 -7.18 8.51 5.08
C ARG A 14 -6.69 9.73 4.30
N GLY A 15 -6.93 9.81 2.99
CA GLY A 15 -6.45 10.91 2.15
C GLY A 15 -4.93 10.87 1.97
N VAL A 16 -4.35 9.67 1.93
CA VAL A 16 -2.92 9.44 1.70
C VAL A 16 -2.78 8.64 0.42
N ARG A 17 -2.11 9.22 -0.57
CA ARG A 17 -1.75 8.56 -1.82
C ARG A 17 -0.30 8.14 -1.78
N VAL A 18 0.00 6.96 -2.33
CA VAL A 18 1.36 6.44 -2.44
C VAL A 18 1.67 6.16 -3.90
N ARG A 19 2.89 6.47 -4.33
CA ARG A 19 3.38 6.21 -5.68
C ARG A 19 4.72 5.49 -5.62
N LEU A 20 4.95 4.59 -6.58
CA LEU A 20 6.26 4.01 -6.82
C LEU A 20 7.02 4.94 -7.78
N CYS A 21 8.06 5.58 -7.26
CA CYS A 21 8.92 6.47 -8.02
C CYS A 21 10.24 5.76 -8.33
N ARG A 22 10.91 6.16 -9.41
CA ARG A 22 12.23 5.68 -9.79
C ARG A 22 13.13 6.90 -9.98
N ALA A 23 14.19 7.00 -9.19
CA ALA A 23 15.23 8.00 -9.37
C ALA A 23 16.59 7.30 -9.23
N ASN A 24 17.54 7.62 -10.10
CA ASN A 24 18.91 7.11 -10.02
C ASN A 24 18.99 5.58 -9.79
N ALA A 25 18.34 4.81 -10.65
CA ALA A 25 18.27 3.34 -10.65
C ALA A 25 17.53 2.67 -9.46
N GLU A 26 17.25 3.36 -8.35
CA GLU A 26 16.56 2.76 -7.19
C GLU A 26 15.08 3.16 -7.10
N PRO A 27 14.16 2.17 -6.97
CA PRO A 27 12.75 2.45 -6.74
C PRO A 27 12.48 2.86 -5.27
N TYR A 28 11.68 3.90 -5.07
CA TYR A 28 11.26 4.36 -3.75
C TYR A 28 9.75 4.67 -3.70
N LEU A 29 9.18 4.65 -2.50
CA LEU A 29 7.80 5.03 -2.27
C LEU A 29 7.71 6.52 -1.95
N MET A 30 6.94 7.26 -2.75
CA MET A 30 6.57 8.64 -2.45
C MET A 30 5.19 8.65 -1.80
N VAL A 31 5.07 9.32 -0.64
CA VAL A 31 3.83 9.46 0.12
C VAL A 31 3.32 10.89 -0.02
N LEU A 32 2.07 11.04 -0.45
CA LEU A 32 1.41 12.32 -0.67
C LEU A 32 0.19 12.42 0.25
N TYR A 33 0.16 13.45 1.09
CA TYR A 33 -1.00 13.77 1.93
C TYR A 33 -1.92 14.73 1.18
N GLU A 34 -3.10 14.27 0.82
CA GLU A 34 -4.08 15.05 0.05
C GLU A 34 -5.01 15.86 0.95
N LYS A 35 -5.18 15.42 2.20
CA LYS A 35 -5.92 16.16 3.21
C LYS A 35 -5.02 17.21 3.85
N ARG A 36 -5.55 18.41 4.01
CA ARG A 36 -5.00 19.41 4.95
C ARG A 36 -5.50 19.10 6.36
N TYR A 37 -4.59 18.65 7.22
CA TYR A 37 -4.86 18.52 8.64
C TYR A 37 -4.78 19.92 9.27
N ARG A 38 -5.85 20.32 9.99
CA ARG A 38 -5.89 21.60 10.71
C ARG A 38 -5.24 21.49 12.10
N ASP A 39 -5.23 20.29 12.65
CA ASP A 39 -4.63 19.98 13.94
C ASP A 39 -3.31 19.22 13.74
N ARG A 40 -2.24 19.75 14.34
CA ARG A 40 -0.90 19.16 14.33
C ARG A 40 -0.86 17.79 15.03
N GLN A 41 -1.73 17.56 16.00
CA GLN A 41 -1.81 16.28 16.71
C GLN A 41 -2.49 15.19 15.86
N GLU A 42 -3.52 15.56 15.12
CA GLU A 42 -4.16 14.68 14.11
C GLU A 42 -3.14 14.31 13.02
N GLU A 43 -2.41 15.28 12.48
CA GLU A 43 -1.39 15.07 11.46
C GLU A 43 -0.33 14.06 11.93
N LYS A 44 0.24 14.24 13.12
CA LYS A 44 1.21 13.31 13.71
C LYS A 44 0.62 11.91 13.89
N THR A 45 -0.66 11.82 14.25
CA THR A 45 -1.34 10.54 14.45
C THR A 45 -1.50 9.80 13.14
N VAL A 46 -1.88 10.50 12.08
CA VAL A 46 -1.96 9.92 10.73
C VAL A 46 -0.57 9.52 10.24
N GLN A 47 0.43 10.39 10.38
CA GLN A 47 1.80 10.10 9.95
C GLN A 47 2.35 8.82 10.61
N ARG A 48 2.23 8.70 11.94
CA ARG A 48 2.64 7.48 12.66
C ARG A 48 1.91 6.24 12.17
N TRP A 49 0.61 6.37 11.86
CA TRP A 49 -0.16 5.26 11.32
C TRP A 49 0.28 4.87 9.90
N VAL A 50 0.54 5.86 9.03
CA VAL A 50 1.08 5.65 7.68
C VAL A 50 2.42 4.93 7.76
N ASP A 51 3.34 5.39 8.60
CA ASP A 51 4.66 4.79 8.81
C ASP A 51 4.53 3.32 9.24
N LYS A 52 3.61 3.02 10.16
CA LYS A 52 3.34 1.65 10.62
C LYS A 52 2.81 0.76 9.50
N VAL A 53 1.92 1.28 8.65
CA VAL A 53 1.38 0.53 7.50
C VAL A 53 2.48 0.25 6.48
N LEU A 54 3.22 1.28 6.08
CA LEU A 54 4.26 1.15 5.07
C LEU A 54 5.42 0.29 5.55
N SER A 55 5.78 0.35 6.83
CA SER A 55 6.78 -0.54 7.43
C SER A 55 6.32 -2.00 7.39
N ARG A 56 5.09 -2.28 7.84
CA ARG A 56 4.56 -3.64 7.95
C ARG A 56 4.24 -4.28 6.60
N TYR A 57 3.77 -3.50 5.64
CA TYR A 57 3.25 -4.00 4.35
C TYR A 57 4.07 -3.53 3.15
N ARG A 58 5.34 -3.13 3.35
CA ARG A 58 6.20 -2.56 2.29
C ARG A 58 6.20 -3.37 0.99
N ARG A 59 6.48 -4.66 1.08
CA ARG A 59 6.55 -5.56 -0.09
C ARG A 59 5.22 -5.67 -0.82
N LEU A 60 4.11 -5.73 -0.07
CA LEU A 60 2.77 -5.79 -0.65
C LEU A 60 2.43 -4.47 -1.35
N VAL A 61 2.70 -3.32 -0.72
CA VAL A 61 2.49 -2.00 -1.33
C VAL A 61 3.31 -1.85 -2.62
N TRP A 62 4.58 -2.28 -2.62
CA TRP A 62 5.40 -2.32 -3.83
C TRP A 62 4.77 -3.16 -4.93
N LEU A 63 4.40 -4.40 -4.62
CA LEU A 63 3.81 -5.31 -5.60
C LEU A 63 2.49 -4.77 -6.18
N GLN A 64 1.64 -4.18 -5.34
CA GLN A 64 0.38 -3.56 -5.78
C GLN A 64 0.62 -2.39 -6.75
N LEU A 65 1.68 -1.61 -6.56
CA LEU A 65 2.02 -0.46 -7.43
C LEU A 65 2.80 -0.87 -8.67
N GLU A 66 3.68 -1.85 -8.56
CA GLU A 66 4.55 -2.32 -9.65
C GLU A 66 3.75 -3.04 -10.74
N LEU A 67 2.71 -3.79 -10.36
CA LEU A 67 1.83 -4.52 -11.27
C LEU A 67 0.65 -3.69 -11.81
N ALA A 68 0.60 -2.40 -11.48
CA ALA A 68 -0.41 -1.51 -12.02
C ALA A 68 -0.07 -1.19 -13.48
N GLU A 69 -1.01 -1.49 -14.39
CA GLU A 69 -0.90 -1.16 -15.81
C GLU A 69 -2.07 -0.25 -16.21
N GLY A 70 -1.81 0.71 -17.10
CA GLY A 70 -2.84 1.63 -17.60
C GLY A 70 -3.24 2.73 -16.59
N PRO A 71 -4.47 3.27 -16.66
CA PRO A 71 -4.90 4.41 -15.86
C PRO A 71 -5.12 4.09 -14.37
N GLU A 72 -5.05 2.82 -13.97
CA GLU A 72 -5.20 2.41 -12.57
C GLU A 72 -3.95 2.75 -11.73
N ALA A 73 -4.17 3.20 -10.50
CA ALA A 73 -3.08 3.61 -9.61
C ALA A 73 -2.42 2.45 -8.85
N TYR A 74 -3.08 1.30 -8.72
CA TYR A 74 -2.58 0.09 -8.03
C TYR A 74 -3.48 -1.12 -8.32
N ARG A 75 -2.96 -2.34 -8.13
CA ARG A 75 -3.76 -3.57 -8.09
C ARG A 75 -4.21 -3.88 -6.66
N PRO A 76 -5.51 -4.14 -6.40
CA PRO A 76 -5.98 -4.46 -5.06
C PRO A 76 -5.48 -5.83 -4.61
N VAL A 77 -5.42 -6.06 -3.30
CA VAL A 77 -4.98 -7.35 -2.71
C VAL A 77 -5.79 -8.52 -3.25
N GLN A 78 -7.09 -8.32 -3.48
CA GLN A 78 -7.98 -9.34 -4.05
C GLN A 78 -7.53 -9.78 -5.45
N TRP A 79 -7.10 -8.82 -6.28
CA TRP A 79 -6.58 -9.09 -7.61
C TRP A 79 -5.27 -9.87 -7.55
N LEU A 80 -4.36 -9.49 -6.63
CA LEU A 80 -3.09 -10.20 -6.44
C LEU A 80 -3.29 -11.66 -6.04
N VAL A 81 -4.27 -11.93 -5.16
CA VAL A 81 -4.64 -13.30 -4.76
C VAL A 81 -5.26 -14.06 -5.94
N ALA A 82 -6.21 -13.45 -6.65
CA ALA A 82 -6.88 -14.08 -7.77
C ALA A 82 -5.93 -14.48 -8.92
N HIS A 83 -4.82 -13.75 -9.09
CA HIS A 83 -3.82 -14.00 -10.12
C HIS A 83 -2.57 -14.74 -9.59
N GLY A 84 -2.61 -15.25 -8.36
CA GLY A 84 -1.56 -16.09 -7.78
C GLY A 84 -0.25 -15.37 -7.47
N TYR A 85 -0.24 -14.03 -7.40
CA TYR A 85 0.96 -13.28 -6.99
C TYR A 85 1.23 -13.39 -5.50
N ILE A 86 0.16 -13.52 -4.70
CA ILE A 86 0.25 -13.72 -3.25
C ILE A 86 -0.77 -14.73 -2.77
N GLU A 87 -0.51 -15.32 -1.62
CA GLU A 87 -1.43 -16.18 -0.89
C GLU A 87 -1.68 -15.62 0.51
N VAL A 88 -2.88 -15.83 1.05
CA VAL A 88 -3.23 -15.44 2.43
C VAL A 88 -3.38 -16.70 3.28
N ARG A 89 -2.46 -16.91 4.22
CA ARG A 89 -2.48 -18.04 5.17
C ARG A 89 -2.47 -17.48 6.58
N GLU A 90 -3.47 -17.85 7.39
CA GLU A 90 -3.58 -17.40 8.80
C GLU A 90 -3.49 -15.86 8.97
N GLY A 91 -4.05 -15.11 8.00
CA GLY A 91 -4.00 -13.64 8.01
C GLY A 91 -2.64 -13.03 7.67
N ARG A 92 -1.69 -13.84 7.19
CA ARG A 92 -0.39 -13.40 6.68
C ARG A 92 -0.31 -13.56 5.17
N TYR A 93 0.45 -12.66 4.53
CA TYR A 93 0.70 -12.67 3.10
C TYR A 93 1.98 -13.42 2.79
N TRP A 94 1.92 -14.30 1.82
CA TRP A 94 3.04 -15.05 1.27
C TRP A 94 3.14 -14.75 -0.22
N MET A 95 4.35 -14.74 -0.78
CA MET A 95 4.50 -14.66 -2.23
C MET A 95 4.02 -15.97 -2.85
N GLY A 96 3.27 -15.87 -3.95
CA GLY A 96 2.85 -17.04 -4.71
C GLY A 96 4.03 -17.70 -5.41
N LYS A 97 3.92 -19.01 -5.68
CA LYS A 97 4.87 -19.75 -6.51
C LYS A 97 4.56 -19.44 -7.97
N ARG A 98 5.40 -18.65 -8.62
CA ARG A 98 5.43 -18.53 -10.09
C ARG A 98 6.49 -19.46 -10.64
#